data_AF-A0A2U3NKF9-F1
#
_entry.id   AF-A0A2U3NKF9-F1
#
_cell.length_a   1.000
_cell.length_b   1.000
_cell.length_c   1.000
_cell.angle_alpha   90.00
_cell.angle_beta   90.00
_cell.angle_gamma   90.00
#
_symmetry.space_group_name_H-M   'P 1'
#
loop_
_entity.id
_entity.type
_entity.pdbx_description
1 polymer ?
#
loop_
_entity_poly.entity_id
_entity_poly.type
_entity_poly.pdbx_seq_one_letter_code
_entity_poly.pdbx_strand_id
1 'polypeptide(L)'
;VLAGYAADLVLSDPKRGHPVALFGGAAAALERHTYRDAKVAGVLHVGLLVGAATVLGSAVARRSVTATALATWICLGGTSLARTGLEMSQLLERGDVGAARRLLPSLCGRDPARLDAAGLTRAALESVAENTSDAQVAPLLWAAAGGAPAVLAYRAINTLDSMIGHRSPRYLRFGWAAARLDDLANYVAARATAALVVVCAPVVGGSPAGALRAWRRDAARHPSPNAGVVEAAFAGALGVRLGGPTQYRHELQIRPTLGDGRQPAVADLRRAVRLSRAVQAAAALSVGCASLALSVRGGRENRRRFQAMDATVGGLVGLDSSSSRASAGVFQSSVWRGRLLSLAAT
;
A
#
# COMPACT_ATOMS: atom_id res chain seq x y z
N VAL A 1 8.48 -6.01 -4.23
CA VAL A 1 7.80 -5.32 -3.12
C VAL A 1 8.77 -4.82 -2.06
N LEU A 2 9.46 -5.70 -1.30
CA LEU A 2 10.39 -5.27 -0.23
C LEU A 2 11.48 -4.30 -0.70
N ALA A 3 12.07 -4.52 -1.87
CA ALA A 3 13.04 -3.59 -2.43
C ALA A 3 12.45 -2.19 -2.71
N GLY A 4 11.18 -2.12 -3.14
CA GLY A 4 10.47 -0.85 -3.33
C GLY A 4 10.15 -0.16 -2.00
N TYR A 5 9.81 -0.93 -0.97
CA TYR A 5 9.67 -0.41 0.39
C TYR A 5 11.00 0.13 0.95
N ALA A 6 12.09 -0.61 0.77
CA ALA A 6 13.42 -0.13 1.18
C ALA A 6 13.82 1.15 0.42
N ALA A 7 13.49 1.25 -0.87
CA ALA A 7 13.69 2.46 -1.64
C ALA A 7 12.86 3.64 -1.09
N ASP A 8 11.60 3.43 -0.68
CA ASP A 8 10.80 4.49 -0.03
C ASP A 8 11.46 4.98 1.27
N LEU A 9 11.96 4.07 2.12
CA LEU A 9 12.64 4.44 3.36
C LEU A 9 13.89 5.31 3.15
N VAL A 10 14.65 5.06 2.07
CA VAL A 10 15.91 5.74 1.78
C VAL A 10 15.70 7.01 0.96
N LEU A 11 14.87 6.93 -0.08
CA LEU A 11 14.70 7.98 -1.09
C LEU A 11 13.48 8.86 -0.82
N SER A 12 12.45 8.35 -0.13
CA SER A 12 11.12 8.98 0.00
C SER A 12 10.50 9.28 -1.38
N ASP A 13 9.46 10.11 -1.43
CA ASP A 13 8.86 10.55 -2.69
C ASP A 13 9.75 11.60 -3.39
N PRO A 14 9.92 11.51 -4.71
CA PRO A 14 10.58 12.58 -5.46
C PRO A 14 9.82 13.90 -5.34
N LYS A 15 10.54 14.97 -4.94
CA LYS A 15 9.97 16.32 -4.74
C LYS A 15 9.46 16.98 -6.03
N ARG A 16 9.97 16.58 -7.20
CA ARG A 16 9.62 17.14 -8.52
C ARG A 16 9.48 16.01 -9.54
N GLY A 17 8.57 16.18 -10.49
CA GLY A 17 8.36 15.20 -11.55
C GLY A 17 7.85 13.84 -11.06
N HIS A 18 7.18 13.80 -9.91
CA HIS A 18 6.65 12.56 -9.35
C HIS A 18 5.70 11.89 -10.36
N PRO A 19 5.88 10.59 -10.71
CA PRO A 19 5.05 9.94 -11.73
C PRO A 19 3.55 10.01 -11.44
N VAL A 20 3.16 9.91 -10.17
CA VAL A 20 1.76 10.11 -9.72
C VAL A 20 1.26 11.53 -10.01
N ALA A 21 2.08 12.56 -9.84
CA ALA A 21 1.70 13.94 -10.17
C ALA A 21 1.56 14.14 -11.69
N LEU A 22 2.42 13.50 -12.49
CA LEU A 22 2.29 13.49 -13.96
C LEU A 22 1.00 12.80 -14.39
N PHE A 23 0.66 11.66 -13.78
CA PHE A 23 -0.62 10.98 -14.00
C PHE A 23 -1.80 11.88 -13.62
N GLY A 24 -1.76 12.55 -12.46
CA GLY A 24 -2.79 13.51 -12.06
C GLY A 24 -2.95 14.67 -13.06
N GLY A 25 -1.84 15.20 -13.57
CA GLY A 25 -1.88 16.21 -14.65
C GLY A 25 -2.53 15.70 -15.93
N ALA A 26 -2.20 14.48 -16.35
CA ALA A 26 -2.82 13.83 -17.52
C ALA A 26 -4.32 13.56 -17.29
N ALA A 27 -4.70 13.11 -16.10
CA ALA A 27 -6.09 12.89 -15.71
C ALA A 27 -6.88 14.20 -15.76
N ALA A 28 -6.37 15.29 -15.18
CA ALA A 28 -7.01 16.60 -15.24
C ALA A 28 -7.10 17.14 -16.69
N ALA A 29 -6.10 16.87 -17.52
CA ALA A 29 -6.13 17.26 -18.92
C ALA A 29 -7.20 16.50 -19.73
N LEU A 30 -7.33 15.20 -19.47
CA LEU A 30 -8.35 14.36 -20.05
C LEU A 30 -9.76 14.75 -19.55
N GLU A 31 -9.89 15.13 -18.28
CA GLU A 31 -11.16 15.58 -17.68
C GLU A 31 -11.79 16.70 -18.50
N ARG A 32 -11.00 17.64 -19.05
CA ARG A 32 -11.51 18.74 -19.89
C ARG A 32 -12.32 18.27 -21.11
N HIS A 33 -12.08 17.04 -21.58
CA HIS A 33 -12.77 16.46 -22.74
C HIS A 33 -13.81 15.41 -22.34
N THR A 34 -13.58 14.71 -21.23
CA THR A 34 -14.48 13.64 -20.77
C THR A 34 -15.56 14.12 -19.82
N TYR A 35 -15.41 15.29 -19.19
CA TYR A 35 -16.34 15.77 -18.17
C TYR A 35 -17.74 15.97 -18.74
N ARG A 36 -18.69 15.30 -18.12
CA ARG A 36 -20.12 15.58 -18.18
C ARG A 36 -20.68 15.30 -16.79
N ASP A 37 -21.70 16.04 -16.36
CA ASP A 37 -22.40 15.72 -15.12
C ASP A 37 -23.24 14.44 -15.30
N ALA A 38 -22.57 13.30 -15.35
CA ALA A 38 -23.15 11.99 -15.60
C ALA A 38 -22.21 10.90 -15.08
N LYS A 39 -22.80 9.86 -14.46
CA LYS A 39 -22.04 8.70 -13.94
C LYS A 39 -21.28 7.98 -15.04
N VAL A 40 -21.89 7.80 -16.22
CA VAL A 40 -21.27 7.08 -17.35
C VAL A 40 -20.00 7.79 -17.83
N ALA A 41 -20.00 9.12 -17.92
CA ALA A 41 -18.82 9.89 -18.29
C ALA A 41 -17.67 9.68 -17.29
N GLY A 42 -18.01 9.65 -15.99
CA GLY A 42 -17.10 9.30 -14.92
C GLY A 42 -16.51 7.89 -15.02
N VAL A 43 -17.37 6.89 -15.26
CA VAL A 43 -16.95 5.49 -15.45
C VAL A 43 -15.97 5.35 -16.62
N LEU A 44 -16.26 6.00 -17.75
CA LEU A 44 -15.36 5.98 -18.92
C LEU A 44 -14.02 6.66 -18.63
N HIS A 45 -14.05 7.82 -17.96
CA HIS A 45 -12.84 8.56 -17.58
C HIS A 45 -11.94 7.73 -16.65
N VAL A 46 -12.52 7.19 -15.58
CA VAL A 46 -11.80 6.34 -14.60
C VAL A 46 -11.31 5.07 -15.27
N GLY A 47 -12.17 4.38 -16.03
CA GLY A 47 -11.83 3.14 -16.72
C GLY A 47 -10.68 3.30 -17.71
N LEU A 48 -10.67 4.39 -18.49
CA LEU A 48 -9.60 4.68 -19.45
C LEU A 48 -8.25 4.90 -18.72
N LEU A 49 -8.24 5.70 -17.66
CA LEU A 49 -7.00 6.03 -16.94
C LEU A 49 -6.45 4.86 -16.13
N VAL A 50 -7.32 4.13 -15.41
CA VAL A 50 -6.94 2.91 -14.67
C VAL A 50 -6.50 1.82 -15.64
N GLY A 51 -7.22 1.65 -16.76
CA GLY A 51 -6.84 0.72 -17.83
C GLY A 51 -5.48 1.05 -18.43
N ALA A 52 -5.22 2.31 -18.76
CA ALA A 52 -3.93 2.77 -19.26
C ALA A 52 -2.78 2.51 -18.28
N ALA A 53 -2.98 2.80 -16.98
CA ALA A 53 -1.99 2.52 -15.93
C ALA A 53 -1.72 1.01 -15.80
N THR A 54 -2.76 0.19 -15.90
CA THR A 54 -2.67 -1.28 -15.83
C THR A 54 -1.91 -1.86 -17.03
N VAL A 55 -2.22 -1.39 -18.24
CA VAL A 55 -1.54 -1.80 -19.49
C VAL A 55 -0.08 -1.38 -19.47
N LEU A 56 0.22 -0.16 -19.04
CA LEU A 56 1.60 0.31 -18.86
C LEU A 56 2.33 -0.58 -17.86
N GLY A 57 1.72 -0.83 -16.69
CA GLY A 57 2.28 -1.73 -15.69
C GLY A 57 2.55 -3.12 -16.24
N SER A 58 1.67 -3.67 -17.08
CA SER A 58 1.84 -4.98 -17.72
C SER A 58 2.95 -4.99 -18.76
N ALA A 59 3.08 -3.92 -19.54
CA ALA A 59 4.16 -3.76 -20.52
C ALA A 59 5.54 -3.70 -19.84
N VAL A 60 5.64 -3.02 -18.69
CA VAL A 60 6.89 -2.90 -17.92
C VAL A 60 7.15 -4.15 -17.06
N ALA A 61 6.10 -4.81 -16.53
CA ALA A 61 6.21 -6.02 -15.70
C ALA A 61 6.76 -7.24 -16.45
N ARG A 62 6.50 -7.33 -17.76
CA ARG A 62 7.11 -8.34 -18.63
C ARG A 62 8.65 -8.31 -18.64
N ARG A 63 9.28 -7.34 -17.94
CA ARG A 63 10.71 -7.06 -18.05
C ARG A 63 11.58 -7.21 -16.80
N SER A 64 11.09 -7.41 -15.56
CA SER A 64 11.93 -7.82 -14.38
C SER A 64 11.22 -7.62 -13.02
N VAL A 65 11.68 -8.32 -11.97
CA VAL A 65 11.45 -8.01 -10.54
C VAL A 65 11.74 -6.53 -10.21
N THR A 66 12.71 -5.93 -10.89
CA THR A 66 13.06 -4.50 -10.79
C THR A 66 11.88 -3.60 -11.14
N ALA A 67 11.07 -3.96 -12.14
CA ALA A 67 9.88 -3.20 -12.51
C ALA A 67 8.87 -3.15 -11.36
N THR A 68 8.61 -4.29 -10.72
CA THR A 68 7.73 -4.35 -9.55
C THR A 68 8.31 -3.57 -8.38
N ALA A 69 9.63 -3.60 -8.15
CA ALA A 69 10.27 -2.80 -7.11
C ALA A 69 10.10 -1.29 -7.34
N LEU A 70 10.37 -0.81 -8.56
CA LEU A 70 10.21 0.59 -8.94
C LEU A 70 8.75 1.03 -8.89
N ALA A 71 7.83 0.24 -9.45
CA ALA A 71 6.39 0.52 -9.39
C ALA A 71 5.89 0.56 -7.94
N THR A 72 6.38 -0.35 -7.08
CA THR A 72 6.07 -0.32 -5.65
C THR A 72 6.56 1.00 -5.05
N TRP A 73 7.84 1.36 -5.22
CA TRP A 73 8.41 2.60 -4.67
C TRP A 73 7.62 3.84 -5.08
N ILE A 74 7.31 4.00 -6.38
CA ILE A 74 6.54 5.12 -6.94
C ILE A 74 5.13 5.22 -6.34
N CYS A 75 4.54 4.09 -5.93
CA CYS A 75 3.17 4.05 -5.41
C CYS A 75 3.09 4.12 -3.88
N LEU A 76 4.21 3.94 -3.18
CA LEU A 76 4.28 4.18 -1.74
C LEU A 76 4.36 5.68 -1.46
N GLY A 77 4.01 6.05 -0.23
CA GLY A 77 4.20 7.41 0.30
C GLY A 77 4.36 7.43 1.82
N GLY A 78 4.63 6.28 2.44
CA GLY A 78 4.67 6.13 3.89
C GLY A 78 5.77 6.95 4.56
N THR A 79 6.94 7.05 3.93
CA THR A 79 8.04 7.88 4.44
C THR A 79 7.72 9.37 4.41
N SER A 80 7.13 9.84 3.31
CA SER A 80 6.68 11.24 3.17
C SER A 80 5.55 11.57 4.14
N LEU A 81 4.58 10.67 4.31
CA LEU A 81 3.49 10.80 5.28
C LEU A 81 4.05 10.97 6.70
N ALA A 82 4.97 10.10 7.11
CA ALA A 82 5.58 10.16 8.43
C ALA A 82 6.39 11.44 8.64
N ARG A 83 7.14 11.90 7.63
CA ARG A 83 7.89 13.16 7.69
C ARG A 83 6.94 14.34 7.85
N THR A 84 5.89 14.42 7.05
CA THR A 84 4.90 15.49 7.07
C THR A 84 4.13 15.52 8.40
N GLY A 85 3.73 14.36 8.93
CA GLY A 85 3.08 14.26 10.24
C GLY A 85 3.99 14.71 11.40
N LEU A 86 5.29 14.40 11.34
CA LEU A 86 6.26 14.88 12.32
C LEU A 86 6.47 16.40 12.21
N GLU A 87 6.63 16.92 11.00
CA GLU A 87 6.77 18.35 10.74
C GLU A 87 5.55 19.11 11.30
N MET A 88 4.34 18.64 11.01
CA MET A 88 3.11 19.19 11.59
C MET A 88 3.16 19.19 13.12
N SER A 89 3.58 18.08 13.74
CA SER A 89 3.70 18.00 15.21
C SER A 89 4.74 18.97 15.79
N GLN A 90 5.79 19.29 15.04
CA GLN A 90 6.84 20.21 15.47
C GLN A 90 6.39 21.66 15.35
N LEU A 91 5.68 22.00 14.27
CA LEU A 91 5.10 23.33 14.07
C LEU A 91 4.08 23.64 15.17
N LEU A 92 3.19 22.70 15.46
CA LEU A 92 2.16 22.86 16.48
C LEU A 92 2.72 22.92 17.90
N GLU A 93 3.77 22.15 18.23
CA GLU A 93 4.41 22.23 19.55
C GLU A 93 5.06 23.59 19.79
N ARG A 94 5.63 24.21 18.76
CA ARG A 94 6.23 25.55 18.85
C ARG A 94 5.20 26.69 18.73
N GLY A 95 3.91 26.38 18.59
CA GLY A 95 2.85 27.37 18.44
C GLY A 95 2.77 28.05 17.07
N ASP A 96 3.49 27.57 16.06
CA ASP A 96 3.45 28.13 14.69
C ASP A 96 2.24 27.60 13.90
N VAL A 97 1.06 28.06 14.31
CA VAL A 97 -0.23 27.71 13.67
C VAL A 97 -0.26 28.18 12.21
N GLY A 98 0.40 29.30 11.89
CA GLY A 98 0.46 29.83 10.53
C GLY A 98 1.16 28.88 9.56
N ALA A 99 2.33 28.37 9.94
CA ALA A 99 3.03 27.35 9.16
C ALA A 99 2.26 26.03 9.11
N ALA A 100 1.68 25.59 10.24
CA ALA A 100 0.87 24.37 10.29
C ALA A 100 -0.32 24.44 9.31
N ARG A 101 -0.99 25.60 9.19
CA ARG A 101 -2.06 25.81 8.20
C ARG A 101 -1.58 25.73 6.76
N ARG A 102 -0.36 26.21 6.46
CA ARG A 102 0.24 26.08 5.13
C ARG A 102 0.62 24.64 4.79
N LEU A 103 0.96 23.84 5.80
CA LEU A 103 1.32 22.44 5.63
C LEU A 103 0.10 21.52 5.47
N LEU A 104 -1.01 21.79 6.16
CA LEU A 104 -2.19 20.91 6.19
C LEU A 104 -2.69 20.42 4.80
N PRO A 105 -2.73 21.25 3.73
CA PRO A 105 -3.17 20.80 2.41
C PRO A 105 -2.37 19.64 1.82
N SER A 106 -1.13 19.40 2.28
CA SER A 106 -0.34 18.24 1.85
C SER A 106 -0.76 16.93 2.54
N LEU A 107 -1.64 16.98 3.55
CA LEU A 107 -2.19 15.83 4.28
C LEU A 107 -3.67 15.59 3.97
N CYS A 108 -4.48 16.63 3.85
CA CYS A 108 -5.90 16.51 3.54
C CYS A 108 -6.51 17.76 2.91
N GLY A 109 -7.70 17.60 2.30
CA GLY A 109 -8.45 18.67 1.65
C GLY A 109 -9.30 19.56 2.58
N ARG A 110 -9.04 19.59 3.89
CA ARG A 110 -9.79 20.44 4.84
C ARG A 110 -9.36 21.90 4.72
N ASP A 111 -10.25 22.83 5.04
CA ASP A 111 -9.91 24.26 5.01
C ASP A 111 -9.02 24.63 6.22
N PRO A 112 -7.71 24.89 6.03
CA PRO A 112 -6.82 25.15 7.16
C PRO A 112 -7.15 26.47 7.86
N ALA A 113 -7.76 27.43 7.16
CA ALA A 113 -8.07 28.75 7.72
C ALA A 113 -9.11 28.68 8.84
N ARG A 114 -9.92 27.62 8.86
CA ARG A 114 -10.99 27.38 9.85
C ARG A 114 -10.54 26.54 11.04
N LEU A 115 -9.31 26.05 11.05
CA LEU A 115 -8.81 25.15 12.08
C LEU A 115 -7.84 25.88 13.02
N ASP A 116 -8.08 25.70 14.31
CA ASP A 116 -7.16 26.05 15.40
C ASP A 116 -6.12 24.94 15.60
N ALA A 117 -5.22 25.09 16.59
CA ALA A 117 -4.17 24.11 16.84
C ALA A 117 -4.71 22.69 17.16
N ALA A 118 -5.82 22.60 17.91
CA ALA A 118 -6.47 21.33 18.22
C ALA A 118 -7.11 20.71 16.97
N GLY A 119 -7.80 21.50 16.15
CA GLY A 119 -8.38 21.10 14.88
C GLY A 119 -7.33 20.63 13.88
N LEU A 120 -6.18 21.31 13.79
CA LEU A 120 -5.02 20.91 12.97
C LEU A 120 -4.40 19.60 13.47
N THR A 121 -4.24 19.45 14.78
CA THR A 121 -3.74 18.22 15.41
C THR A 121 -4.62 17.03 15.05
N ARG A 122 -5.94 17.17 15.27
CA ARG A 122 -6.93 16.13 14.97
C ARG A 122 -6.94 15.80 13.47
N ALA A 123 -7.00 16.82 12.61
CA ALA A 123 -7.01 16.62 11.17
C ALA A 123 -5.77 15.89 10.67
N ALA A 124 -4.58 16.29 11.12
CA ALA A 124 -3.34 15.61 10.76
C ALA A 124 -3.29 14.17 11.27
N LEU A 125 -3.82 13.89 12.48
CA LEU A 125 -3.85 12.54 13.04
C LEU A 125 -4.78 11.63 12.23
N GLU A 126 -5.98 12.11 11.89
CA GLU A 126 -6.94 11.40 11.03
C GLU A 126 -6.31 11.12 9.66
N SER A 127 -5.63 12.10 9.05
CA SER A 127 -4.92 11.91 7.78
C SER A 127 -3.76 10.92 7.89
N VAL A 128 -2.99 10.92 8.97
CA VAL A 128 -1.94 9.92 9.20
C VAL A 128 -2.54 8.53 9.34
N ALA A 129 -3.66 8.38 10.05
CA ALA A 129 -4.34 7.10 10.19
C ALA A 129 -4.82 6.59 8.82
N GLU A 130 -5.64 7.36 8.12
CA GLU A 130 -6.21 7.01 6.80
C GLU A 130 -5.09 6.66 5.79
N ASN A 131 -4.12 7.56 5.60
CA ASN A 131 -3.04 7.35 4.62
C ASN A 131 -2.04 6.26 5.03
N THR A 132 -2.04 5.78 6.28
CA THR A 132 -1.26 4.58 6.62
C THR A 132 -1.79 3.37 5.84
N SER A 133 -3.11 3.28 5.64
CA SER A 133 -3.70 2.29 4.75
C SER A 133 -3.37 2.62 3.30
N ASP A 134 -3.76 3.82 2.86
CA ASP A 134 -3.89 4.11 1.42
C ASP A 134 -2.55 4.37 0.73
N ALA A 135 -1.61 5.00 1.43
CA ALA A 135 -0.29 5.31 0.89
C ALA A 135 0.76 4.22 1.21
N GLN A 136 0.43 3.21 2.01
CA GLN A 136 1.38 2.14 2.35
C GLN A 136 0.79 0.74 2.26
N VAL A 137 -0.13 0.36 3.16
CA VAL A 137 -0.54 -1.04 3.29
C VAL A 137 -1.23 -1.52 2.02
N ALA A 138 -2.12 -0.72 1.45
CA ALA A 138 -2.82 -1.06 0.21
C ALA A 138 -1.85 -1.22 -0.99
N PRO A 139 -0.94 -0.26 -1.30
CA PRO A 139 0.07 -0.47 -2.34
C PRO A 139 0.92 -1.73 -2.13
N LEU A 140 1.34 -2.03 -0.89
CA LEU A 140 2.13 -3.24 -0.59
C LEU A 140 1.35 -4.52 -0.90
N LEU A 141 0.06 -4.57 -0.53
CA LEU A 141 -0.80 -5.73 -0.79
C LEU A 141 -1.09 -5.90 -2.29
N TRP A 142 -1.39 -4.81 -3.02
CA TRP A 142 -1.62 -4.87 -4.46
C TRP A 142 -0.35 -5.23 -5.24
N ALA A 143 0.80 -4.70 -4.84
CA ALA A 143 2.10 -5.09 -5.42
C ALA A 143 2.44 -6.56 -5.16
N ALA A 144 2.04 -7.11 -4.01
CA ALA A 144 2.22 -8.53 -3.70
C ALA A 144 1.28 -9.43 -4.50
N ALA A 145 0.02 -9.02 -4.65
CA ALA A 145 -1.02 -9.80 -5.30
C ALA A 145 -0.85 -9.88 -6.82
N GLY A 146 -0.45 -8.78 -7.47
CA GLY A 146 -0.40 -8.71 -8.93
C GLY A 146 0.78 -7.95 -9.51
N GLY A 147 1.81 -7.64 -8.71
CA GLY A 147 3.03 -6.98 -9.19
C GLY A 147 2.82 -5.53 -9.65
N ALA A 148 3.64 -5.09 -10.61
CA ALA A 148 3.59 -3.73 -11.16
C ALA A 148 2.21 -3.33 -11.74
N PRO A 149 1.49 -4.17 -12.52
CA PRO A 149 0.17 -3.82 -13.05
C PRO A 149 -0.82 -3.49 -11.95
N ALA A 150 -0.89 -4.33 -10.92
CA ALA A 150 -1.85 -4.20 -9.83
C ALA A 150 -1.57 -2.97 -8.95
N VAL A 151 -0.31 -2.71 -8.59
CA VAL A 151 0.03 -1.55 -7.75
C VAL A 151 -0.17 -0.22 -8.50
N LEU A 152 0.13 -0.18 -9.80
CA LEU A 152 -0.10 1.01 -10.63
C LEU A 152 -1.59 1.26 -10.86
N ALA A 153 -2.37 0.19 -11.08
CA ALA A 153 -3.83 0.29 -11.15
C ALA A 153 -4.41 0.84 -9.85
N TYR A 154 -3.99 0.28 -8.70
CA TYR A 154 -4.39 0.77 -7.39
C TYR A 154 -4.04 2.24 -7.19
N ARG A 155 -2.79 2.64 -7.51
CA ARG A 155 -2.36 4.03 -7.33
C ARG A 155 -3.14 4.99 -8.22
N ALA A 156 -3.48 4.57 -9.44
CA ALA A 156 -4.35 5.33 -10.33
C ALA A 156 -5.76 5.50 -9.73
N ILE A 157 -6.36 4.42 -9.20
CA ILE A 157 -7.66 4.46 -8.51
C ILE A 157 -7.64 5.46 -7.36
N ASN A 158 -6.66 5.32 -6.46
CA ASN A 158 -6.53 6.17 -5.27
C ASN A 158 -6.26 7.65 -5.61
N THR A 159 -5.47 7.90 -6.66
CA THR A 159 -5.22 9.26 -7.14
C THR A 159 -6.49 9.88 -7.72
N LEU A 160 -7.26 9.11 -8.49
CA LEU A 160 -8.53 9.58 -9.06
C LEU A 160 -9.58 9.88 -7.98
N ASP A 161 -9.67 9.07 -6.93
CA ASP A 161 -10.56 9.36 -5.81
C ASP A 161 -10.20 10.70 -5.12
N SER A 162 -8.91 10.92 -4.84
CA SER A 162 -8.44 12.20 -4.27
C SER A 162 -8.75 13.40 -5.16
N MET A 163 -8.73 13.23 -6.48
CA MET A 163 -8.98 14.31 -7.44
C MET A 163 -10.47 14.59 -7.64
N ILE A 164 -11.27 13.55 -7.88
CA ILE A 164 -12.66 13.69 -8.33
C ILE A 164 -13.67 12.88 -7.51
N GLY A 165 -13.26 12.04 -6.57
CA GLY A 165 -14.17 11.19 -5.78
C GLY A 165 -14.84 11.89 -4.59
N HIS A 166 -14.32 13.06 -4.18
CA HIS A 166 -14.92 13.85 -3.11
C HIS A 166 -16.30 14.42 -3.50
N ARG A 167 -17.18 14.56 -2.51
CA ARG A 167 -18.51 15.13 -2.74
C ARG A 167 -18.40 16.63 -3.00
N SER A 168 -18.74 17.03 -4.21
CA SER A 168 -18.90 18.43 -4.60
C SER A 168 -20.03 18.54 -5.63
N PRO A 169 -20.63 19.74 -5.81
CA PRO A 169 -21.63 19.93 -6.86
C PRO A 169 -21.14 19.53 -8.26
N ARG A 170 -19.84 19.73 -8.55
CA ARG A 170 -19.21 19.37 -9.83
C ARG A 170 -19.03 17.86 -9.99
N TYR A 171 -18.65 17.15 -8.93
CA TYR A 171 -18.19 15.76 -9.01
C TYR A 171 -19.17 14.73 -8.45
N LEU A 172 -20.32 15.14 -7.90
CA LEU A 172 -21.28 14.22 -7.28
C LEU A 172 -21.66 13.02 -8.18
N ARG A 173 -21.86 13.25 -9.48
CA ARG A 173 -22.20 12.18 -10.45
C ARG A 173 -20.97 11.70 -11.22
N PHE A 174 -20.12 12.61 -11.69
CA PHE A 174 -18.91 12.27 -12.46
C PHE A 174 -17.88 11.48 -11.63
N GLY A 175 -17.65 11.88 -10.39
CA GLY A 175 -16.71 11.26 -9.46
C GLY A 175 -17.15 9.93 -8.85
N TRP A 176 -18.43 9.56 -9.02
CA TRP A 176 -19.03 8.41 -8.34
C TRP A 176 -18.26 7.11 -8.55
N ALA A 177 -17.78 6.87 -9.77
CA ALA A 177 -17.02 5.67 -10.10
C ALA A 177 -15.65 5.64 -9.42
N ALA A 178 -14.96 6.78 -9.30
CA ALA A 178 -13.67 6.87 -8.62
C ALA A 178 -13.82 6.51 -7.14
N ALA A 179 -14.80 7.13 -6.45
CA ALA A 179 -15.06 6.88 -5.04
C ALA A 179 -15.44 5.42 -4.75
N ARG A 180 -16.29 4.82 -5.58
CA ARG A 180 -16.71 3.42 -5.38
C ARG A 180 -15.61 2.42 -5.66
N LEU A 181 -14.79 2.69 -6.66
CA LEU A 181 -13.68 1.82 -7.02
C LEU A 181 -12.57 1.90 -5.96
N ASP A 182 -12.29 3.09 -5.40
CA ASP A 182 -11.36 3.23 -4.28
C ASP A 182 -11.88 2.53 -3.02
N ASP A 183 -13.16 2.73 -2.67
CA ASP A 183 -13.79 2.04 -1.54
C ASP A 183 -13.64 0.51 -1.65
N LEU A 184 -13.81 -0.04 -2.85
CA LEU A 184 -13.62 -1.47 -3.11
C LEU A 184 -12.14 -1.87 -3.03
N ALA A 185 -11.24 -1.11 -3.67
CA ALA A 185 -9.82 -1.43 -3.77
C ALA A 185 -9.10 -1.35 -2.42
N ASN A 186 -9.56 -0.49 -1.51
CA ASN A 186 -9.03 -0.33 -0.17
C ASN A 186 -9.72 -1.23 0.87
N TYR A 187 -10.78 -1.97 0.51
CA TYR A 187 -11.57 -2.71 1.48
C TYR A 187 -10.71 -3.66 2.33
N VAL A 188 -9.98 -4.58 1.70
CA VAL A 188 -9.13 -5.54 2.42
C VAL A 188 -7.97 -4.84 3.13
N ALA A 189 -7.36 -3.84 2.48
CA ALA A 189 -6.20 -3.14 3.01
C ALA A 189 -6.53 -2.34 4.28
N ALA A 190 -7.70 -1.71 4.37
CA ALA A 190 -8.13 -0.99 5.56
C ALA A 190 -8.26 -1.93 6.78
N ARG A 191 -8.82 -3.13 6.59
CA ARG A 191 -8.96 -4.12 7.67
C ARG A 191 -7.61 -4.72 8.05
N ALA A 192 -6.76 -5.02 7.07
CA ALA A 192 -5.39 -5.45 7.33
C ALA A 192 -4.62 -4.38 8.13
N THR A 193 -4.76 -3.11 7.75
CA THR A 193 -4.17 -1.97 8.46
C THR A 193 -4.67 -1.90 9.90
N ALA A 194 -5.98 -1.97 10.14
CA ALA A 194 -6.53 -1.95 11.49
C ALA A 194 -6.10 -3.15 12.34
N ALA A 195 -5.98 -4.34 11.76
CA ALA A 195 -5.42 -5.50 12.46
C ALA A 195 -3.95 -5.28 12.84
N LEU A 196 -3.14 -4.72 11.94
CA LEU A 196 -1.76 -4.35 12.24
C LEU A 196 -1.68 -3.24 13.29
N VAL A 197 -2.60 -2.27 13.29
CA VAL A 197 -2.71 -1.24 14.35
C VAL A 197 -2.94 -1.88 15.70
N VAL A 198 -3.85 -2.86 15.80
CA VAL A 198 -4.10 -3.62 17.05
C VAL A 198 -2.80 -4.27 17.53
N VAL A 199 -2.07 -4.94 16.64
CA VAL A 199 -0.81 -5.64 16.97
C VAL A 199 0.31 -4.65 17.34
N CYS A 200 0.43 -3.53 16.62
CA CYS A 200 1.50 -2.56 16.79
C CYS A 200 1.22 -1.50 17.87
N ALA A 201 0.00 -1.40 18.41
CA ALA A 201 -0.36 -0.43 19.44
C ALA A 201 0.63 -0.36 20.63
N PRO A 202 1.19 -1.47 21.17
CA PRO A 202 2.11 -1.43 22.30
C PRO A 202 3.42 -0.68 21.99
N VAL A 203 3.85 -0.60 20.72
CA VAL A 203 5.07 0.10 20.29
C VAL A 203 5.03 1.59 20.63
N VAL A 204 3.84 2.15 20.86
CA VAL A 204 3.63 3.56 21.23
C VAL A 204 2.97 3.73 22.60
N GLY A 205 3.06 2.69 23.45
CA GLY A 205 2.35 2.62 24.73
C GLY A 205 0.83 2.70 24.56
N GLY A 206 0.32 2.23 23.43
CA GLY A 206 -1.11 2.22 23.11
C GLY A 206 -1.80 0.93 23.56
N SER A 207 -3.12 0.86 23.36
CA SER A 207 -3.96 -0.26 23.77
C SER A 207 -4.45 -1.10 22.58
N PRO A 208 -3.99 -2.35 22.40
CA PRO A 208 -4.55 -3.28 21.43
C PRO A 208 -6.06 -3.49 21.63
N ALA A 209 -6.48 -3.65 22.88
CA ALA A 209 -7.87 -3.84 23.24
C ALA A 209 -8.71 -2.58 22.95
N GLY A 210 -8.15 -1.39 23.21
CA GLY A 210 -8.78 -0.12 22.84
C GLY A 210 -8.99 0.00 21.32
N ALA A 211 -7.95 -0.31 20.53
CA ALA A 211 -8.03 -0.30 19.06
C ALA A 211 -9.13 -1.23 18.54
N LEU A 212 -9.19 -2.46 19.04
CA LEU A 212 -10.19 -3.44 18.62
C LEU A 212 -11.61 -3.03 19.04
N ARG A 213 -11.79 -2.52 20.26
CA ARG A 213 -13.10 -2.02 20.75
C ARG A 213 -13.59 -0.86 19.90
N ALA A 214 -12.74 0.15 19.65
CA ALA A 214 -13.10 1.31 18.85
C ALA A 214 -13.44 0.92 17.41
N TRP A 215 -12.63 0.08 16.77
CA TRP A 215 -12.93 -0.45 15.43
C TRP A 215 -14.33 -1.11 15.40
N ARG A 216 -14.60 -2.07 16.28
CA ARG A 216 -15.88 -2.79 16.29
C ARG A 216 -17.09 -1.89 16.55
N ARG A 217 -16.96 -0.96 17.50
CA ARG A 217 -18.06 -0.10 17.95
C ARG A 217 -18.33 1.07 17.00
N ASP A 218 -17.28 1.63 16.40
CA ASP A 218 -17.34 2.99 15.84
C ASP A 218 -17.17 3.04 14.32
N ALA A 219 -16.43 2.11 13.72
CA ALA A 219 -16.04 2.21 12.31
C ALA A 219 -17.23 2.27 11.35
N ALA A 220 -18.30 1.52 11.62
CA ALA A 220 -19.49 1.46 10.76
C ALA A 220 -20.30 2.76 10.74
N ARG A 221 -20.06 3.69 11.69
CA ARG A 221 -20.70 5.00 11.69
C ARG A 221 -20.09 5.93 10.65
N HIS A 222 -18.85 5.66 10.23
CA HIS A 222 -18.11 6.50 9.29
C HIS A 222 -18.68 6.42 7.87
N PRO A 223 -18.80 7.53 7.13
CA PRO A 223 -19.33 7.52 5.76
C PRO A 223 -18.52 6.66 4.78
N SER A 224 -17.18 6.62 4.96
CA SER A 224 -16.32 5.70 4.22
C SER A 224 -16.17 4.39 4.99
N PRO A 225 -16.41 3.23 4.34
CA PRO A 225 -16.24 1.90 4.92
C PRO A 225 -14.77 1.55 5.23
N ASN A 226 -13.81 2.35 4.75
CA ASN A 226 -12.37 2.10 4.88
C ASN A 226 -11.75 3.03 5.90
N ALA A 227 -11.91 4.35 5.72
CA ALA A 227 -11.34 5.34 6.63
C ALA A 227 -11.83 5.14 8.07
N GLY A 228 -13.12 4.82 8.27
CA GLY A 228 -13.68 4.56 9.60
C GLY A 228 -13.02 3.41 10.34
N VAL A 229 -12.61 2.37 9.62
CA VAL A 229 -11.93 1.20 10.19
C VAL A 229 -10.56 1.60 10.73
N VAL A 230 -9.78 2.34 9.94
CA VAL A 230 -8.41 2.70 10.28
C VAL A 230 -8.36 3.83 11.31
N GLU A 231 -9.17 4.88 11.12
CA GLU A 231 -9.27 5.99 12.07
C GLU A 231 -9.75 5.53 13.46
N ALA A 232 -10.78 4.67 13.52
CA ALA A 232 -11.25 4.14 14.80
C ALA A 232 -10.19 3.26 15.49
N ALA A 233 -9.47 2.42 14.73
CA ALA A 233 -8.38 1.62 15.29
C ALA A 233 -7.27 2.50 15.87
N PHE A 234 -6.86 3.56 15.17
CA PHE A 234 -5.87 4.53 15.67
C PHE A 234 -6.38 5.28 16.90
N ALA A 235 -7.63 5.75 16.88
CA ALA A 235 -8.24 6.46 18.01
C ALA A 235 -8.24 5.60 19.28
N GLY A 236 -8.70 4.35 19.16
CA GLY A 236 -8.71 3.38 20.25
C GLY A 236 -7.30 2.96 20.71
N ALA A 237 -6.35 2.80 19.79
CA ALA A 237 -4.96 2.48 20.12
C ALA A 237 -4.32 3.58 20.97
N LEU A 238 -4.56 4.84 20.60
CA LEU A 238 -3.92 6.00 21.22
C LEU A 238 -4.67 6.51 22.46
N GLY A 239 -5.91 6.06 22.69
CA GLY A 239 -6.76 6.54 23.78
C GLY A 239 -7.29 7.96 23.52
N VAL A 240 -7.56 8.28 22.26
CA VAL A 240 -8.07 9.58 21.84
C VAL A 240 -9.42 9.44 21.15
N ARG A 241 -10.06 10.57 20.89
CA ARG A 241 -11.32 10.66 20.16
C ARG A 241 -11.15 11.51 18.90
N LEU A 242 -11.50 10.92 17.76
CA LEU A 242 -11.49 11.53 16.44
C LEU A 242 -12.92 11.81 15.95
N GLY A 243 -13.04 12.50 14.82
CA GLY A 243 -14.31 12.97 14.27
C GLY A 243 -14.81 14.25 14.92
N GLY A 244 -16.12 14.53 14.76
CA GLY A 244 -16.76 15.78 15.16
C GLY A 244 -16.90 16.77 13.99
N PRO A 245 -17.15 18.06 14.28
CA PRO A 245 -17.31 19.08 13.23
C PRO A 245 -16.02 19.25 12.42
N THR A 246 -16.10 19.02 11.12
CA THR A 246 -15.00 19.13 10.17
C THR A 246 -15.41 20.04 9.03
N GLN A 247 -14.77 21.20 8.93
CA GLN A 247 -15.07 22.19 7.90
C GLN A 247 -14.19 21.94 6.67
N TYR A 248 -14.83 21.55 5.58
CA TYR A 248 -14.24 21.50 4.24
C TYR A 248 -14.50 22.82 3.52
N ARG A 249 -13.78 23.06 2.42
CA ARG A 249 -13.89 24.31 1.63
C ARG A 249 -15.33 24.63 1.20
N HIS A 250 -16.18 23.62 1.02
CA HIS A 250 -17.53 23.77 0.48
C HIS A 250 -18.64 23.22 1.39
N GLU A 251 -18.31 22.62 2.53
CA GLU A 251 -19.30 21.96 3.40
C GLU A 251 -18.78 21.80 4.83
N LEU A 252 -19.66 22.01 5.82
CA LEU A 252 -19.43 21.56 7.19
C LEU A 252 -19.93 20.12 7.32
N GLN A 253 -19.02 19.18 7.54
CA GLN A 253 -19.39 17.79 7.77
C GLN A 253 -19.27 17.46 9.25
N ILE A 254 -20.34 16.94 9.85
CA ILE A 254 -20.29 16.34 11.18
C ILE A 254 -19.83 14.89 11.02
N ARG A 255 -18.53 14.64 11.20
CA ARG A 255 -17.99 13.29 11.20
C ARG A 255 -18.41 12.58 12.49
N PRO A 256 -18.81 11.30 12.44
CA PRO A 256 -19.13 10.55 13.65
C PRO A 256 -17.91 10.51 14.56
N THR A 257 -18.17 10.49 15.85
CA THR A 257 -17.13 10.30 16.84
C THR A 257 -16.53 8.89 16.73
N LEU A 258 -15.20 8.78 16.67
CA LEU A 258 -14.46 7.53 16.66
C LEU A 258 -13.52 7.47 17.89
N GLY A 259 -13.59 6.39 18.67
CA GLY A 259 -12.94 6.30 19.97
C GLY A 259 -13.70 7.02 21.10
N ASP A 260 -13.33 6.73 22.35
CA ASP A 260 -13.95 7.25 23.58
C ASP A 260 -12.98 8.04 24.46
N GLY A 261 -11.76 8.28 23.98
CA GLY A 261 -10.73 9.01 24.72
C GLY A 261 -10.92 10.52 24.75
N ARG A 262 -9.87 11.22 25.21
CA ARG A 262 -9.79 12.70 25.18
C ARG A 262 -9.56 13.21 23.75
N GLN A 263 -9.70 14.52 23.54
CA GLN A 263 -9.25 15.13 22.29
C GLN A 263 -7.74 14.90 22.09
N PRO A 264 -7.29 14.69 20.83
CA PRO A 264 -5.89 14.43 20.55
C PRO A 264 -5.04 15.67 20.84
N ALA A 265 -3.90 15.45 21.50
CA ALA A 265 -2.89 16.46 21.72
C ALA A 265 -1.75 16.28 20.71
N VAL A 266 -0.88 17.28 20.57
CA VAL A 266 0.27 17.24 19.63
C VAL A 266 1.17 16.01 19.87
N ALA A 267 1.32 15.59 21.12
CA ALA A 267 2.05 14.37 21.48
C ALA A 267 1.41 13.10 20.90
N ASP A 268 0.09 13.05 20.75
CA ASP A 268 -0.61 11.91 20.15
C ASP A 268 -0.40 11.86 18.64
N LEU A 269 -0.24 13.00 17.96
CA LEU A 269 0.15 13.03 16.55
C LEU A 269 1.52 12.36 16.33
N ARG A 270 2.49 12.61 17.23
CA ARG A 270 3.79 11.92 17.18
C ARG A 270 3.67 10.42 17.42
N ARG A 271 2.83 10.02 18.38
CA ARG A 271 2.52 8.61 18.64
C ARG A 271 1.85 7.98 17.42
N ALA A 272 0.92 8.68 16.76
CA ALA A 272 0.28 8.22 15.54
C ALA A 272 1.29 8.01 14.40
N VAL A 273 2.25 8.92 14.21
CA VAL A 273 3.31 8.73 13.20
C VAL A 273 4.20 7.52 13.53
N ARG A 274 4.57 7.34 14.80
CA ARG A 274 5.35 6.16 15.23
C ARG A 274 4.57 4.86 15.00
N LEU A 275 3.27 4.86 15.32
CA LEU A 275 2.39 3.73 15.10
C LEU A 275 2.23 3.44 13.61
N SER A 276 2.05 4.47 12.78
CA SER A 276 2.06 4.35 11.32
C SER A 276 3.32 3.65 10.85
N ARG A 277 4.52 4.14 11.20
CA ARG A 277 5.79 3.48 10.83
C ARG A 277 5.87 2.01 11.25
N ALA A 278 5.41 1.68 12.45
CA ALA A 278 5.38 0.29 12.92
C ALA A 278 4.45 -0.57 12.06
N VAL A 279 3.26 -0.07 11.71
CA VAL A 279 2.31 -0.72 10.82
C VAL A 279 2.87 -0.88 9.41
N GLN A 280 3.52 0.16 8.87
CA GLN A 280 4.18 0.12 7.56
C GLN A 280 5.24 -0.99 7.51
N ALA A 281 6.10 -1.08 8.53
CA ALA A 281 7.11 -2.12 8.64
C ALA A 281 6.50 -3.53 8.81
N ALA A 282 5.49 -3.67 9.66
CA ALA A 282 4.79 -4.94 9.88
C ALA A 282 4.07 -5.44 8.61
N ALA A 283 3.46 -4.54 7.84
CA ALA A 283 2.84 -4.85 6.55
C ALA A 283 3.88 -5.33 5.53
N ALA A 284 5.00 -4.63 5.41
CA ALA A 284 6.09 -5.02 4.52
C ALA A 284 6.63 -6.41 4.88
N LEU A 285 6.89 -6.67 6.18
CA LEU A 285 7.34 -7.97 6.67
C LEU A 285 6.32 -9.08 6.39
N SER A 286 5.04 -8.84 6.64
CA SER A 286 3.97 -9.80 6.39
C SER A 286 3.87 -10.19 4.90
N VAL A 287 3.96 -9.20 4.00
CA VAL A 287 4.02 -9.43 2.56
C VAL A 287 5.27 -10.20 2.16
N GLY A 288 6.42 -9.86 2.74
CA GLY A 288 7.68 -10.59 2.54
C GLY A 288 7.55 -12.06 2.93
N CYS A 289 7.13 -12.34 4.17
CA CYS A 289 6.96 -13.70 4.68
C CYS A 289 5.96 -14.51 3.85
N ALA A 290 4.82 -13.93 3.47
CA ALA A 290 3.83 -14.60 2.62
C ALA A 290 4.42 -14.97 1.26
N SER A 291 5.17 -14.07 0.64
CA SER A 291 5.82 -14.31 -0.66
C SER A 291 6.84 -15.45 -0.57
N LEU A 292 7.68 -15.46 0.47
CA LEU A 292 8.65 -16.54 0.70
C LEU A 292 7.96 -17.89 0.93
N ALA A 293 6.89 -17.93 1.72
CA ALA A 293 6.15 -19.15 2.01
C ALA A 293 5.54 -19.77 0.74
N LEU A 294 5.02 -18.95 -0.17
CA LEU A 294 4.49 -19.39 -1.46
C LEU A 294 5.60 -19.95 -2.36
N SER A 295 6.76 -19.29 -2.42
CA SER A 295 7.92 -19.80 -3.19
C SER A 295 8.42 -21.15 -2.69
N VAL A 296 8.50 -21.34 -1.36
CA VAL A 296 8.92 -22.63 -0.76
C VAL A 296 7.91 -23.74 -1.06
N ARG A 297 6.61 -23.46 -1.02
CA ARG A 297 5.56 -24.44 -1.36
C ARG A 297 5.63 -24.87 -2.82
N GLY A 298 5.74 -23.91 -3.75
CA GLY A 298 5.88 -24.21 -5.19
C GLY A 298 7.14 -25.02 -5.52
N GLY A 299 8.27 -24.71 -4.87
CA GLY A 299 9.49 -25.49 -5.01
C GLY A 299 9.36 -26.94 -4.52
N ARG A 300 8.65 -27.16 -3.42
CA ARG A 300 8.36 -28.51 -2.90
C ARG A 300 7.44 -29.30 -3.83
N GLU A 301 6.43 -28.66 -4.41
CA GLU A 301 5.49 -29.31 -5.34
C GLU A 301 6.17 -29.68 -6.67
N ASN A 302 6.99 -28.79 -7.23
CA ASN A 302 7.79 -29.10 -8.42
C ASN A 302 8.78 -30.24 -8.15
N ARG A 303 9.46 -30.24 -6.99
CA ARG A 303 10.37 -31.34 -6.64
C ARG A 303 9.65 -32.68 -6.53
N ARG A 304 8.44 -32.71 -5.97
CA ARG A 304 7.59 -33.92 -5.93
C ARG A 304 7.16 -34.39 -7.31
N ARG A 305 6.81 -33.47 -8.22
CA ARG A 305 6.47 -33.81 -9.63
C ARG A 305 7.66 -34.40 -10.38
N PHE A 306 8.84 -33.81 -10.25
CA PHE A 306 10.07 -34.35 -10.83
C PHE A 306 10.40 -35.75 -10.29
N GLN A 307 10.31 -35.94 -8.97
CA GLN A 307 10.53 -37.27 -8.35
C GLN A 307 9.50 -38.31 -8.79
N ALA A 308 8.24 -37.91 -9.00
CA ALA A 308 7.20 -38.81 -9.53
C ALA A 308 7.43 -39.16 -11.01
N MET A 309 7.92 -38.21 -11.83
CA MET A 309 8.32 -38.47 -13.21
C MET A 309 9.53 -39.41 -13.29
N ASP A 310 10.56 -39.20 -12.47
CA ASP A 310 11.75 -40.07 -12.42
C ASP A 310 11.39 -41.49 -11.97
N ALA A 311 10.47 -41.64 -11.02
CA ALA A 311 9.96 -42.96 -10.62
C ALA A 311 9.15 -43.66 -11.73
N THR A 312 8.41 -42.88 -12.54
CA THR A 312 7.64 -43.43 -13.68
C THR A 312 8.56 -43.85 -14.82
N VAL A 313 9.59 -43.04 -15.12
CA VAL A 313 10.60 -43.35 -16.15
C VAL A 313 11.50 -44.50 -15.70
N GLY A 314 11.92 -44.52 -14.43
CA GLY A 314 12.68 -45.64 -13.85
C GLY A 314 11.91 -46.96 -13.82
N GLY A 315 10.58 -46.92 -13.66
CA GLY A 315 9.71 -48.09 -13.78
C GLY A 315 9.52 -48.59 -15.22
N LEU A 316 9.56 -47.70 -16.21
CA LEU A 316 9.47 -48.05 -17.64
C LEU A 316 10.79 -48.59 -18.23
N VAL A 317 11.94 -48.21 -17.66
CA VAL A 317 13.27 -48.72 -18.04
C VAL A 317 13.63 -50.01 -17.28
N GLY A 318 12.79 -50.42 -16.31
CA GLY A 318 12.93 -51.65 -15.55
C GLY A 318 12.25 -52.86 -16.19
N LEU A 319 12.58 -53.18 -17.44
CA LEU A 319 12.37 -54.53 -17.98
C LEU A 319 13.60 -55.01 -18.74
N ASP A 320 14.15 -56.09 -18.17
CA ASP A 320 15.02 -57.11 -18.75
C ASP A 320 16.55 -56.91 -18.70
N SER A 321 17.11 -57.14 -17.51
CA SER A 321 18.49 -57.59 -17.36
C SER A 321 18.50 -59.07 -16.96
N SER A 322 18.13 -59.96 -17.89
CA SER A 322 18.23 -61.41 -17.66
C SER A 322 18.62 -62.25 -18.88
N SER A 323 19.62 -61.86 -19.69
CA SER A 323 20.33 -62.86 -20.51
C SER A 323 21.69 -62.42 -21.07
N SER A 324 22.64 -63.34 -20.94
CA SER A 324 23.92 -63.48 -21.66
C SER A 324 25.15 -62.71 -21.12
N ARG A 325 25.93 -63.44 -20.30
CA ARG A 325 27.39 -63.37 -20.33
C ARG A 325 27.87 -64.10 -21.60
N ALA A 326 28.74 -63.49 -22.40
CA ALA A 326 29.92 -64.14 -23.01
C ALA A 326 30.51 -63.24 -24.11
N SER A 327 31.58 -62.52 -23.80
CA SER A 327 32.85 -62.53 -24.55
C SER A 327 33.72 -61.38 -24.05
N ALA A 328 34.89 -61.77 -23.56
CA ALA A 328 35.92 -60.89 -23.05
C ALA A 328 36.70 -60.25 -24.22
N GLY A 329 37.21 -59.04 -24.01
CA GLY A 329 38.43 -58.60 -24.69
C GLY A 329 38.50 -57.12 -25.07
N VAL A 330 39.36 -56.40 -24.35
CA VAL A 330 40.21 -55.30 -24.85
C VAL A 330 39.53 -53.93 -25.08
N PHE A 331 39.64 -53.00 -24.12
CA PHE A 331 40.58 -51.87 -24.16
C PHE A 331 40.47 -50.99 -22.90
N GLN A 332 41.62 -50.70 -22.31
CA GLN A 332 41.81 -49.89 -21.11
C GLN A 332 41.62 -48.38 -21.36
N SER A 333 41.11 -47.73 -20.32
CA SER A 333 41.58 -46.47 -19.71
C SER A 333 41.61 -45.14 -20.49
N SER A 334 41.27 -44.11 -19.72
CA SER A 334 41.50 -42.68 -19.93
C SER A 334 40.51 -41.99 -20.85
N VAL A 335 39.69 -41.10 -20.26
CA VAL A 335 39.39 -39.74 -20.75
C VAL A 335 38.40 -39.09 -19.76
N TRP A 336 38.98 -38.24 -18.90
CA TRP A 336 38.43 -37.05 -18.24
C TRP A 336 37.63 -37.13 -16.92
N ARG A 337 38.38 -36.96 -15.82
CA ARG A 337 37.98 -36.23 -14.60
C ARG A 337 38.80 -34.94 -14.47
N GLY A 338 38.14 -33.86 -14.02
CA GLY A 338 38.73 -32.70 -13.32
C GLY A 338 39.10 -31.51 -14.22
N ARG A 339 39.15 -30.25 -13.78
CA ARG A 339 38.98 -29.54 -12.48
C ARG A 339 38.99 -28.02 -12.82
N LEU A 340 38.17 -27.20 -12.17
CA LEU A 340 38.51 -26.07 -11.26
C LEU A 340 39.61 -25.05 -11.67
N LEU A 341 39.22 -23.76 -11.62
CA LEU A 341 39.90 -22.55 -11.09
C LEU A 341 41.10 -21.89 -11.82
N SER A 342 41.00 -20.54 -11.88
CA SER A 342 42.09 -19.51 -11.91
C SER A 342 42.99 -19.45 -13.15
N LEU A 343 43.54 -18.34 -13.66
CA LEU A 343 43.76 -16.93 -13.29
C LEU A 343 44.03 -16.17 -14.62
N ALA A 344 43.55 -14.94 -14.82
CA ALA A 344 44.34 -13.70 -14.80
C ALA A 344 45.72 -13.70 -15.52
N ALA A 345 45.89 -12.65 -16.35
CA ALA A 345 47.13 -12.02 -16.85
C ALA A 345 47.85 -12.64 -18.06
N THR A 346 47.59 -12.06 -19.23
CA THR A 346 48.62 -11.41 -20.05
C THR A 346 47.98 -10.24 -20.80
#